data_AF-A0A367KRW1-F1
#
_entry.id   AF-A0A367KRW1-F1
#
_cell.length_a   1.000
_cell.length_b   1.000
_cell.length_c   1.000
_cell.angle_alpha   90.00
_cell.angle_beta   90.00
_cell.angle_gamma   90.00
#
_symmetry.space_group_name_H-M   'P 1'
#
loop_
_entity.id
_entity.type
_entity.pdbx_description
1 polymer ?
#
loop_
_entity_poly.entity_id
_entity_poly.type
_entity_poly.pdbx_seq_one_letter_code
_entity_poly.pdbx_strand_id
1 'polypeptide(L)'
;MRKSLSKLSIFLLSCSVFGVQCQQNNITYSVITSQKSTTDMAVVVDGTTFPLQKSYGILFQGEAPVATGNYHYAVLNANQELITSEPFVRSPILEDTANEFFNRSSNTYNVTKLPQVLSPLSSIHRIESDLHLDNQIPTMNLWGNATAIDYMNNNQLEDIDIRLNLTYFGLKDIQEFEDVKVNVAGSSSRSFDKLSYNIKIKKKKDLFGFKKLKLRSLVGDTSYVREQICYSVIKSLGMPASEFSYVRLFLNNEPIGLFGIIETFQDPWPADEFSNGDKDYSSGYLYQGHIMAAENPPMQHLSDLSYYENLTDYSLGEYSIKAGPNRTKVEGYSALQNFTKFVHEVSNTTSESDWEEYLDNESFLRAMVAENLLSLSDGYMTTTNNYYLYSNPLKNGQMIYIPSDMDTSLGIAIFELDLMQTGNYTQFPGLTFRPLTKKFFSYEYFSTPYQELLLNVTKELFNPNVLNPYITDLKNMISRDVDWDLTLPRAGKPLYSTLPTTMGSTSSYFPPGLLSNFSTQGAEDVNEYISTKSSAILNFYNQTSI
;
A
#
# COMPACT_ATOMS: atom_id res chain seq x y z
N MET A 1 -10.87 -29.17 107.94
CA MET A 1 -10.88 -27.84 107.27
C MET A 1 -10.21 -27.97 105.92
N ARG A 2 -10.97 -28.08 104.82
CA ARG A 2 -10.46 -28.18 103.44
C ARG A 2 -11.04 -27.01 102.64
N LYS A 3 -10.17 -26.21 102.01
CA LYS A 3 -10.51 -25.09 101.11
C LYS A 3 -10.93 -25.62 99.74
N SER A 4 -11.96 -25.00 99.16
CA SER A 4 -12.50 -25.33 97.83
C SER A 4 -11.77 -24.55 96.73
N LEU A 5 -11.49 -25.20 95.61
CA LEU A 5 -10.99 -24.62 94.36
C LEU A 5 -12.14 -24.60 93.34
N SER A 6 -12.46 -23.44 92.77
CA SER A 6 -13.28 -23.31 91.57
C SER A 6 -12.36 -23.22 90.34
N LYS A 7 -12.63 -24.01 89.30
CA LYS A 7 -11.98 -23.91 87.99
C LYS A 7 -13.00 -23.41 86.97
N LEU A 8 -12.67 -22.28 86.35
CA LEU A 8 -13.34 -21.64 85.24
C LEU A 8 -12.97 -22.38 83.93
N SER A 9 -13.95 -22.77 83.12
CA SER A 9 -13.72 -23.37 81.80
C SER A 9 -13.85 -22.29 80.72
N ILE A 10 -12.80 -22.10 79.91
CA ILE A 10 -12.78 -21.20 78.75
C ILE A 10 -12.90 -22.08 77.50
N PHE A 11 -13.94 -21.83 76.68
CA PHE A 11 -14.05 -22.39 75.33
C PHE A 11 -13.19 -21.57 74.38
N LEU A 12 -12.20 -22.20 73.74
CA LEU A 12 -11.43 -21.63 72.63
C LEU A 12 -12.14 -21.98 71.31
N LEU A 13 -12.72 -20.97 70.67
CA LEU A 13 -13.23 -21.05 69.30
C LEU A 13 -12.03 -20.93 68.34
N SER A 14 -11.68 -22.00 67.62
CA SER A 14 -10.69 -21.95 66.55
C SER A 14 -11.34 -21.42 65.27
N CYS A 15 -11.10 -20.15 64.94
CA CYS A 15 -11.39 -19.62 63.61
C CYS A 15 -10.32 -20.11 62.62
N SER A 16 -10.65 -21.14 61.85
CA SER A 16 -9.91 -21.49 60.63
C SER A 16 -10.26 -20.50 59.53
N VAL A 17 -9.35 -19.56 59.28
CA VAL A 17 -9.40 -18.70 58.08
C VAL A 17 -9.05 -19.58 56.89
N PHE A 18 -10.06 -20.00 56.12
CA PHE A 18 -9.83 -20.51 54.77
C PHE A 18 -9.40 -19.31 53.91
N GLY A 19 -8.10 -19.18 53.69
CA GLY A 19 -7.60 -18.35 52.61
C GLY A 19 -8.10 -18.94 51.30
N VAL A 20 -9.05 -18.27 50.67
CA VAL A 20 -9.39 -18.54 49.27
C VAL A 20 -8.16 -18.14 48.48
N GLN A 21 -7.31 -19.10 48.11
CA GLN A 21 -6.36 -18.92 47.02
C GLN A 21 -7.22 -18.74 45.77
N CYS A 22 -7.49 -17.50 45.41
CA CYS A 22 -7.99 -17.17 44.08
C CYS A 22 -6.92 -17.69 43.12
N GLN A 23 -7.22 -18.74 42.38
CA GLN A 23 -6.34 -19.25 41.35
C GLN A 23 -6.29 -18.16 40.27
N GLN A 24 -5.25 -17.33 40.33
CA GLN A 24 -5.10 -16.25 39.37
C GLN A 24 -4.87 -16.92 38.01
N ASN A 25 -5.81 -16.75 37.10
CA ASN A 25 -5.70 -17.33 35.77
C ASN A 25 -4.43 -16.77 35.11
N ASN A 26 -3.60 -17.65 34.56
CA ASN A 26 -2.49 -17.24 33.71
C ASN A 26 -3.02 -17.01 32.29
N ILE A 27 -2.38 -16.06 31.61
CA ILE A 27 -2.56 -15.80 30.18
C ILE A 27 -1.19 -15.75 29.50
N THR A 28 -1.17 -15.95 28.19
CA THR A 28 0.02 -15.79 27.38
C THR A 28 0.23 -14.32 27.04
N TYR A 29 1.37 -13.79 27.42
CA TYR A 29 1.85 -12.48 26.98
C TYR A 29 2.77 -12.66 25.77
N SER A 30 2.55 -11.89 24.72
CA SER A 30 3.22 -12.02 23.42
C SER A 30 3.76 -10.67 22.94
N VAL A 31 5.08 -10.59 22.73
CA VAL A 31 5.75 -9.37 22.29
C VAL A 31 6.74 -9.62 21.15
N ILE A 32 6.56 -8.88 20.07
CA ILE A 32 7.50 -8.73 18.96
C ILE A 32 8.50 -7.63 19.33
N THR A 33 9.78 -7.89 19.10
CA THR A 33 10.84 -6.95 19.45
C THR A 33 11.80 -6.68 18.29
N SER A 34 12.27 -5.43 18.21
CA SER A 34 13.38 -5.03 17.33
C SER A 34 14.71 -4.92 18.09
N GLN A 35 14.77 -5.43 19.32
CA GLN A 35 16.00 -5.43 20.11
C GLN A 35 17.00 -6.42 19.54
N LYS A 36 18.29 -6.19 19.84
CA LYS A 36 19.39 -7.05 19.37
C LYS A 36 19.18 -8.49 19.80
N SER A 37 19.65 -9.43 18.97
CA SER A 37 19.54 -10.88 19.23
C SER A 37 20.14 -11.37 20.55
N THR A 38 20.99 -10.57 21.21
CA THR A 38 21.63 -10.90 22.50
C THR A 38 20.79 -10.56 23.73
N THR A 39 19.63 -9.93 23.56
CA THR A 39 18.73 -9.57 24.66
C THR A 39 17.50 -10.47 24.68
N ASP A 40 17.01 -10.79 25.87
CA ASP A 40 15.75 -11.48 26.07
C ASP A 40 14.63 -10.48 26.41
N MET A 41 13.38 -10.96 26.40
CA MET A 41 12.22 -10.16 26.75
C MET A 41 11.57 -10.70 28.03
N ALA A 42 10.92 -9.82 28.77
CA ALA A 42 10.07 -10.16 29.91
C ALA A 42 8.76 -9.38 29.84
N VAL A 43 7.73 -9.88 30.52
CA VAL A 43 6.58 -9.08 30.92
C VAL A 43 6.68 -8.76 32.40
N VAL A 44 6.42 -7.51 32.77
CA VAL A 44 6.29 -7.08 34.16
C VAL A 44 4.80 -6.94 34.46
N VAL A 45 4.26 -7.81 35.31
CA VAL A 45 2.86 -7.82 35.72
C VAL A 45 2.76 -7.39 37.18
N ASP A 46 2.06 -6.29 37.45
CA ASP A 46 1.88 -5.74 38.80
C ASP A 46 3.21 -5.62 39.60
N GLY A 47 4.29 -5.22 38.91
CA GLY A 47 5.63 -5.05 39.48
C GLY A 47 6.47 -6.33 39.58
N THR A 48 5.94 -7.49 39.20
CA THR A 48 6.67 -8.76 39.16
C THR A 48 7.11 -9.09 37.75
N THR A 49 8.40 -9.41 37.56
CA THR A 49 8.97 -9.74 36.25
C THR A 49 8.85 -11.23 35.93
N PHE A 50 8.32 -11.54 34.75
CA PHE A 50 8.20 -12.88 34.20
C PHE A 50 8.98 -12.96 32.87
N PRO A 51 10.07 -13.74 32.79
CA PRO A 51 10.81 -13.91 31.54
C PRO A 51 9.96 -14.57 30.45
N LEU A 52 10.11 -14.11 29.21
CA LEU A 52 9.45 -14.66 28.03
C LEU A 52 10.43 -15.49 27.21
N GLN A 53 9.90 -16.49 26.51
CA GLN A 53 10.67 -17.40 25.66
C GLN A 53 10.56 -17.03 24.19
N LYS A 54 11.68 -17.09 23.49
CA LYS A 54 11.74 -16.83 22.05
C LYS A 54 11.01 -17.93 21.27
N SER A 55 10.00 -17.54 20.50
CA SER A 55 9.13 -18.46 19.76
C SER A 55 9.36 -18.42 18.24
N TYR A 56 9.36 -17.23 17.63
CA TYR A 56 9.51 -17.06 16.16
C TYR A 56 10.49 -15.96 15.78
N GLY A 57 11.79 -16.13 16.07
CA GLY A 57 12.85 -15.22 15.62
C GLY A 57 12.87 -13.83 16.29
N ILE A 58 11.76 -13.11 16.24
CA ILE A 58 11.51 -11.77 16.82
C ILE A 58 10.32 -11.76 17.80
N LEU A 59 9.52 -12.84 17.85
CA LEU A 59 8.40 -12.98 18.81
C LEU A 59 8.85 -13.73 20.06
N PHE A 60 8.53 -13.16 21.23
CA PHE A 60 8.72 -13.74 22.55
C PHE A 60 7.37 -13.95 23.23
N GLN A 61 7.17 -15.10 23.85
CA GLN A 61 5.91 -15.49 24.49
C GLN A 61 6.15 -16.19 25.83
N GLY A 62 5.21 -16.07 26.75
CA GLY A 62 5.28 -16.75 28.04
C GLY A 62 4.02 -16.53 28.87
N GLU A 63 3.77 -17.46 29.78
CA GLU A 63 2.63 -17.37 30.70
C GLU A 63 2.97 -16.54 31.93
N ALA A 64 2.07 -15.62 32.29
CA ALA A 64 2.09 -14.91 33.57
C ALA A 64 0.65 -14.70 34.07
N PRO A 65 0.45 -14.40 35.37
CA PRO A 65 -0.89 -14.14 35.90
C PRO A 65 -1.55 -12.95 35.19
N VAL A 66 -2.87 -12.95 35.07
CA VAL A 66 -3.63 -11.76 34.62
C VAL A 66 -3.33 -10.57 35.54
N ALA A 67 -2.88 -9.47 34.94
CA ALA A 67 -2.64 -8.21 35.65
C ALA A 67 -3.90 -7.71 36.36
N THR A 68 -3.75 -7.24 37.60
CA THR A 68 -4.82 -6.60 38.37
C THR A 68 -4.77 -5.08 38.24
N GLY A 69 -3.57 -4.52 38.12
CA GLY A 69 -3.32 -3.10 37.94
C GLY A 69 -2.84 -2.77 36.53
N ASN A 70 -1.69 -3.30 36.13
CA ASN A 70 -1.09 -3.06 34.82
C ASN A 70 -0.01 -4.09 34.46
N TYR A 71 0.37 -4.08 33.19
CA TYR A 71 1.58 -4.76 32.73
C TYR A 71 2.37 -3.90 31.75
N HIS A 72 3.63 -4.25 31.52
CA HIS A 72 4.44 -3.68 30.43
C HIS A 72 5.56 -4.66 30.07
N TYR A 73 6.13 -4.51 28.89
CA TYR A 73 7.26 -5.33 28.49
C TYR A 73 8.59 -4.73 28.93
N ALA A 74 9.58 -5.61 29.06
CA ALA A 74 10.91 -5.32 29.53
C ALA A 74 11.95 -6.08 28.72
N VAL A 75 13.16 -5.53 28.66
CA VAL A 75 14.33 -6.15 28.03
C VAL A 75 15.25 -6.65 29.12
N LEU A 76 15.68 -7.90 29.00
CA LEU A 76 16.62 -8.56 29.89
C LEU A 76 17.99 -8.71 29.22
N ASN A 77 19.06 -8.64 30.02
CA ASN A 77 20.39 -9.04 29.57
C ASN A 77 20.57 -10.57 29.62
N ALA A 78 21.72 -11.06 29.16
CA ALA A 78 22.04 -12.49 29.16
C ALA A 78 22.04 -13.14 30.56
N ASN A 79 22.15 -12.35 31.63
CA ASN A 79 22.08 -12.80 33.03
C ASN A 79 20.65 -12.73 33.59
N GLN A 80 19.64 -12.48 32.75
CA GLN A 80 18.24 -12.28 33.13
C GLN A 80 18.00 -11.04 34.01
N GLU A 81 18.89 -10.06 33.97
CA GLU A 81 18.74 -8.80 34.69
C GLU A 81 18.04 -7.76 33.80
N LEU A 82 17.14 -6.98 34.40
CA LEU A 82 16.40 -5.93 33.72
C LEU A 82 17.34 -4.83 33.19
N ILE A 83 17.32 -4.58 31.88
CA ILE A 83 18.04 -3.48 31.24
C ILE A 83 17.16 -2.24 31.15
N THR A 84 15.97 -2.40 30.57
CA THR A 84 15.01 -1.32 30.34
C THR A 84 13.60 -1.87 30.25
N SER A 85 12.62 -1.00 30.43
CA SER A 85 11.19 -1.28 30.30
C SER A 85 10.56 -0.33 29.29
N GLU A 86 9.39 -0.69 28.78
CA GLU A 86 8.55 0.26 28.05
C GLU A 86 8.33 1.53 28.91
N PRO A 87 8.35 2.74 28.33
CA PRO A 87 8.17 3.99 29.08
C PRO A 87 6.71 4.26 29.45
N PHE A 88 5.82 3.28 29.25
CA PHE A 88 4.39 3.35 29.53
C PHE A 88 3.92 2.00 30.08
N VAL A 89 2.72 2.00 30.67
CA VAL A 89 2.05 0.79 31.13
C VAL A 89 0.82 0.49 30.28
N ARG A 90 0.45 -0.78 30.21
CA ARG A 90 -0.72 -1.31 29.51
C ARG A 90 -1.81 -1.69 30.51
N SER A 91 -3.06 -1.48 30.13
CA SER A 91 -4.22 -1.87 30.92
C SER A 91 -4.38 -3.39 30.96
N PRO A 92 -4.89 -3.98 32.06
CA PRO A 92 -5.17 -5.41 32.17
C PRO A 92 -5.99 -6.00 31.02
N ILE A 93 -5.68 -7.24 30.65
CA ILE A 93 -6.41 -8.06 29.66
C ILE A 93 -6.70 -9.41 30.31
N LEU A 94 -7.89 -9.97 30.06
CA LEU A 94 -8.37 -11.21 30.69
C LEU A 94 -8.08 -12.48 29.88
N GLU A 95 -7.57 -12.31 28.66
CA GLU A 95 -7.23 -13.35 27.69
C GLU A 95 -5.79 -13.14 27.22
N ASP A 96 -5.26 -14.10 26.45
CA ASP A 96 -3.96 -13.97 25.79
C ASP A 96 -3.85 -12.62 25.05
N THR A 97 -2.71 -11.96 25.20
CA THR A 97 -2.48 -10.68 24.52
C THR A 97 -2.40 -10.89 23.02
N ALA A 98 -2.59 -9.80 22.26
CA ALA A 98 -2.18 -9.79 20.87
C ALA A 98 -0.67 -10.04 20.74
N ASN A 99 -0.18 -10.27 19.52
CA ASN A 99 1.23 -10.15 19.17
C ASN A 99 1.64 -8.66 19.22
N GLU A 100 1.85 -8.13 20.42
CA GLU A 100 2.11 -6.71 20.64
C GLU A 100 3.53 -6.35 20.18
N PHE A 101 3.77 -5.10 19.81
CA PHE A 101 5.12 -4.66 19.44
C PHE A 101 5.75 -3.85 20.56
N PHE A 102 6.97 -4.20 20.96
CA PHE A 102 7.69 -3.54 22.04
C PHE A 102 7.81 -2.02 21.79
N ASN A 103 7.56 -1.21 22.81
CA ASN A 103 7.50 0.26 22.75
C ASN A 103 6.36 0.84 21.91
N ARG A 104 5.33 0.04 21.55
CA ARG A 104 4.09 0.51 20.90
C ARG A 104 2.91 0.35 21.84
N SER A 105 2.36 1.46 22.30
CA SER A 105 1.28 1.51 23.28
C SER A 105 -0.08 1.11 22.73
N SER A 106 -0.21 0.99 21.41
CA SER A 106 -1.45 0.66 20.71
C SER A 106 -1.18 -0.40 19.66
N ASN A 107 -2.06 -1.40 19.60
CA ASN A 107 -2.03 -2.46 18.59
C ASN A 107 -3.04 -2.19 17.45
N THR A 108 -4.08 -1.42 17.76
CA THR A 108 -5.12 -0.97 16.83
C THR A 108 -5.30 0.54 16.94
N TYR A 109 -5.73 1.16 15.85
CA TYR A 109 -5.88 2.60 15.71
C TYR A 109 -7.30 2.94 15.26
N ASN A 110 -7.83 4.09 15.68
CA ASN A 110 -9.09 4.59 15.14
C ASN A 110 -8.77 5.45 13.93
N VAL A 111 -9.01 4.94 12.73
CA VAL A 111 -8.77 5.65 11.48
C VAL A 111 -10.10 6.05 10.88
N THR A 112 -10.29 7.35 10.64
CA THR A 112 -11.48 7.90 9.99
C THR A 112 -11.72 7.20 8.65
N LYS A 113 -12.92 6.68 8.42
CA LYS A 113 -13.29 6.08 7.14
C LYS A 113 -13.70 7.17 6.15
N LEU A 114 -13.13 7.13 4.96
CA LEU A 114 -13.58 7.98 3.86
C LEU A 114 -14.97 7.53 3.39
N PRO A 115 -15.83 8.46 2.94
CA PRO A 115 -17.13 8.09 2.37
C PRO A 115 -16.93 7.28 1.09
N GLN A 116 -17.87 6.40 0.76
CA GLN A 116 -17.95 5.78 -0.56
C GLN A 116 -18.76 6.71 -1.46
N VAL A 117 -18.10 7.50 -2.33
CA VAL A 117 -18.77 8.49 -3.19
C VAL A 117 -19.51 7.80 -4.33
N LEU A 118 -18.89 6.79 -4.94
CA LEU A 118 -19.48 6.02 -6.04
C LEU A 118 -19.54 4.55 -5.66
N SER A 119 -20.61 3.85 -6.04
CA SER A 119 -20.64 2.40 -5.90
C SER A 119 -19.52 1.75 -6.72
N PRO A 120 -18.92 0.63 -6.26
CA PRO A 120 -17.98 -0.14 -7.06
C PRO A 120 -18.51 -0.41 -8.47
N LEU A 121 -17.65 -0.30 -9.48
CA LEU A 121 -18.00 -0.68 -10.85
C LEU A 121 -18.54 -2.11 -10.88
N SER A 122 -19.54 -2.34 -11.73
CA SER A 122 -20.23 -3.65 -11.80
C SER A 122 -19.30 -4.81 -12.17
N SER A 123 -18.15 -4.53 -12.79
CA SER A 123 -17.12 -5.50 -13.12
C SER A 123 -16.33 -5.99 -11.90
N ILE A 124 -16.31 -5.24 -10.79
CA ILE A 124 -15.52 -5.55 -9.60
C ILE A 124 -16.21 -6.65 -8.80
N HIS A 125 -15.52 -7.76 -8.63
CA HIS A 125 -15.90 -8.90 -7.81
C HIS A 125 -14.68 -9.32 -7.02
N ARG A 126 -14.22 -8.43 -6.13
CA ARG A 126 -12.97 -8.60 -5.40
C ARG A 126 -13.13 -9.65 -4.29
N ILE A 127 -12.08 -10.45 -4.06
CA ILE A 127 -12.03 -11.38 -2.92
C ILE A 127 -12.16 -10.65 -1.59
N GLU A 128 -12.79 -11.32 -0.62
CA GLU A 128 -12.69 -10.92 0.78
C GLU A 128 -11.32 -11.32 1.33
N SER A 129 -10.64 -10.37 1.98
CA SER A 129 -9.28 -10.57 2.49
C SER A 129 -9.00 -9.69 3.71
N ASP A 130 -8.25 -10.23 4.67
CA ASP A 130 -7.74 -9.52 5.84
C ASP A 130 -6.31 -8.96 5.64
N LEU A 131 -5.78 -8.96 4.41
CA LEU A 131 -4.44 -8.45 4.14
C LEU A 131 -4.30 -6.94 4.45
N HIS A 132 -5.31 -6.16 4.07
CA HIS A 132 -5.29 -4.69 4.10
C HIS A 132 -6.25 -4.11 5.15
N LEU A 133 -6.11 -4.56 6.40
CA LEU A 133 -6.81 -3.95 7.53
C LEU A 133 -6.28 -2.53 7.78
N ASP A 134 -7.20 -1.56 7.85
CA ASP A 134 -6.92 -0.12 7.90
C ASP A 134 -6.50 0.40 9.27
N ASN A 135 -6.72 -0.41 10.32
CA ASN A 135 -6.60 -0.01 11.71
C ASN A 135 -5.42 -0.66 12.45
N GLN A 136 -4.53 -1.36 11.75
CA GLN A 136 -3.41 -2.07 12.36
C GLN A 136 -2.20 -2.15 11.42
N ILE A 137 -1.04 -2.40 12.01
CA ILE A 137 0.22 -2.55 11.27
C ILE A 137 0.83 -3.91 11.65
N PRO A 138 0.70 -4.95 10.80
CA PRO A 138 1.33 -6.24 11.03
C PRO A 138 2.86 -6.18 10.92
N THR A 139 3.51 -7.29 11.28
CA THR A 139 4.96 -7.48 11.10
C THR A 139 5.24 -8.64 10.17
N MET A 140 6.24 -8.50 9.30
CA MET A 140 6.78 -9.58 8.47
C MET A 140 8.27 -9.76 8.75
N ASN A 141 8.69 -11.02 8.91
CA ASN A 141 10.10 -11.39 9.00
C ASN A 141 10.45 -12.32 7.85
N LEU A 142 11.30 -11.86 6.94
CA LEU A 142 11.91 -12.69 5.92
C LEU A 142 13.25 -13.22 6.43
N TRP A 143 13.46 -14.53 6.40
CA TRP A 143 14.65 -15.13 6.99
C TRP A 143 15.19 -16.31 6.18
N GLY A 144 16.51 -16.50 6.20
CA GLY A 144 17.19 -17.51 5.41
C GLY A 144 18.68 -17.20 5.20
N ASN A 145 19.20 -17.52 4.03
CA ASN A 145 20.63 -17.38 3.72
C ASN A 145 21.04 -15.89 3.69
N ALA A 146 21.78 -15.46 4.71
CA ALA A 146 22.28 -14.09 4.84
C ALA A 146 23.16 -13.65 3.64
N THR A 147 24.04 -14.52 3.15
CA THR A 147 24.89 -14.23 1.98
C THR A 147 24.07 -13.97 0.73
N ALA A 148 22.95 -14.67 0.55
CA ALA A 148 22.05 -14.44 -0.58
C ALA A 148 21.33 -13.09 -0.48
N ILE A 149 20.86 -12.72 0.73
CA ILE A 149 20.27 -11.40 1.00
C ILE A 149 21.29 -10.30 0.70
N ASP A 150 22.50 -10.42 1.26
CA ASP A 150 23.57 -9.45 1.05
C ASP A 150 23.92 -9.32 -0.43
N TYR A 151 24.03 -10.44 -1.15
CA TYR A 151 24.32 -10.44 -2.57
C TYR A 151 23.22 -9.74 -3.38
N MET A 152 21.95 -10.07 -3.13
CA MET A 152 20.82 -9.43 -3.79
C MET A 152 20.78 -7.92 -3.53
N ASN A 153 20.94 -7.50 -2.28
CA ASN A 153 20.89 -6.08 -1.91
C ASN A 153 22.11 -5.30 -2.42
N ASN A 154 23.30 -5.89 -2.43
CA ASN A 154 24.50 -5.24 -2.97
C ASN A 154 24.47 -5.09 -4.49
N ASN A 155 23.69 -5.91 -5.18
CA ASN A 155 23.50 -5.87 -6.63
C ASN A 155 22.08 -5.41 -6.98
N GLN A 156 21.56 -4.41 -6.24
CA GLN A 156 20.16 -3.96 -6.29
C GLN A 156 19.61 -3.56 -7.67
N LEU A 157 20.47 -3.32 -8.68
CA LEU A 157 20.04 -3.04 -10.06
C LEU A 157 19.73 -4.30 -10.87
N GLU A 158 20.24 -5.45 -10.46
CA GLU A 158 20.08 -6.72 -11.17
C GLU A 158 18.79 -7.45 -10.77
N ASP A 159 18.25 -8.24 -11.69
CA ASP A 159 17.10 -9.12 -11.43
C ASP A 159 17.54 -10.41 -10.75
N ILE A 160 17.84 -10.33 -9.46
CA ILE A 160 18.28 -11.46 -8.64
C ILE A 160 17.12 -12.01 -7.81
N ASP A 161 16.77 -13.27 -8.04
CA ASP A 161 15.83 -14.02 -7.22
C ASP A 161 16.54 -14.84 -6.15
N ILE A 162 16.15 -14.66 -4.89
CA ILE A 162 16.59 -15.50 -3.77
C ILE A 162 15.41 -16.23 -3.12
N ARG A 163 15.73 -17.24 -2.31
CA ARG A 163 14.76 -18.04 -1.57
C ARG A 163 14.89 -17.81 -0.08
N LEU A 164 13.81 -17.36 0.54
CA LEU A 164 13.70 -17.10 1.97
C LEU A 164 12.45 -17.78 2.54
N ASN A 165 12.37 -17.86 3.85
CA ASN A 165 11.15 -18.12 4.58
C ASN A 165 10.50 -16.79 4.97
N LEU A 166 9.19 -16.78 5.16
CA LEU A 166 8.41 -15.65 5.61
C LEU A 166 7.57 -16.07 6.82
N THR A 167 7.66 -15.30 7.90
CA THR A 167 6.70 -15.34 9.01
C THR A 167 5.94 -14.02 9.02
N TYR A 168 4.61 -14.09 8.89
CA TYR A 168 3.69 -12.97 9.07
C TYR A 168 3.10 -13.01 10.47
N PHE A 169 3.10 -11.86 11.15
CA PHE A 169 2.52 -11.67 12.46
C PHE A 169 1.39 -10.64 12.36
N GLY A 170 0.14 -11.13 12.38
CA GLY A 170 -1.02 -10.31 12.66
C GLY A 170 -1.25 -10.18 14.17
N LEU A 171 -2.31 -9.49 14.58
CA LEU A 171 -2.56 -9.27 16.00
C LEU A 171 -2.85 -10.57 16.77
N LYS A 172 -3.51 -11.54 16.14
CA LYS A 172 -3.87 -12.82 16.78
C LYS A 172 -3.43 -14.04 15.99
N ASP A 173 -2.93 -13.86 14.77
CA ASP A 173 -2.54 -14.92 13.88
C ASP A 173 -1.06 -14.83 13.50
N ILE A 174 -0.47 -16.00 13.26
CA ILE A 174 0.89 -16.15 12.77
C ILE A 174 0.82 -17.10 11.58
N GLN A 175 1.39 -16.70 10.44
CA GLN A 175 1.40 -17.49 9.22
C GLN A 175 2.82 -17.66 8.71
N GLU A 176 3.20 -18.91 8.40
CA GLU A 176 4.54 -19.26 7.94
C GLU A 176 4.56 -19.86 6.54
N PHE A 177 5.50 -19.36 5.75
CA PHE A 177 5.72 -19.76 4.36
C PHE A 177 7.19 -20.07 4.14
N GLU A 178 7.47 -21.27 3.67
CA GLU A 178 8.82 -21.70 3.34
C GLU A 178 9.15 -21.46 1.87
N ASP A 179 10.41 -21.10 1.58
CA ASP A 179 10.95 -20.96 0.23
C ASP A 179 10.06 -20.07 -0.67
N VAL A 180 9.70 -18.91 -0.12
CA VAL A 180 9.16 -17.79 -0.89
C VAL A 180 10.24 -17.20 -1.77
N LYS A 181 9.89 -16.85 -3.00
CA LYS A 181 10.82 -16.12 -3.90
C LYS A 181 10.80 -14.65 -3.51
N VAL A 182 11.98 -14.08 -3.31
CA VAL A 182 12.17 -12.66 -2.99
C VAL A 182 13.13 -12.04 -4.00
N ASN A 183 12.84 -10.82 -4.46
CA ASN A 183 13.77 -10.00 -5.24
C ASN A 183 13.57 -8.51 -4.94
N VAL A 184 14.57 -7.69 -5.27
CA VAL A 184 14.43 -6.22 -5.21
C VAL A 184 13.41 -5.76 -6.26
N ALA A 185 12.46 -4.93 -5.84
CA ALA A 185 11.37 -4.45 -6.68
C ALA A 185 11.62 -3.07 -7.29
N GLY A 186 10.88 -2.80 -8.37
CA GLY A 186 10.87 -1.52 -9.07
C GLY A 186 11.96 -1.36 -10.13
N SER A 187 12.06 -0.16 -10.69
CA SER A 187 13.05 0.21 -11.71
C SER A 187 13.94 1.33 -11.17
N SER A 188 13.56 2.60 -11.34
CA SER A 188 14.25 3.77 -10.78
C SER A 188 14.37 3.71 -9.25
N SER A 189 13.37 3.15 -8.56
CA SER A 189 13.37 2.99 -7.11
C SER A 189 14.51 2.11 -6.59
N ARG A 190 15.11 1.27 -7.45
CA ARG A 190 16.29 0.45 -7.11
C ARG A 190 17.54 1.29 -6.90
N SER A 191 17.53 2.58 -7.22
CA SER A 191 18.68 3.48 -7.01
C SER A 191 18.74 4.10 -5.62
N PHE A 192 17.67 3.99 -4.82
CA PHE A 192 17.66 4.43 -3.43
C PHE A 192 18.29 3.39 -2.50
N ASP A 193 18.67 3.82 -1.30
CA ASP A 193 19.25 2.97 -0.26
C ASP A 193 18.19 2.16 0.49
N LYS A 194 16.97 2.67 0.63
CA LYS A 194 15.81 1.91 1.12
C LYS A 194 15.11 1.17 -0.02
N LEU A 195 15.48 -0.10 -0.19
CA LEU A 195 14.99 -0.98 -1.25
C LEU A 195 13.56 -1.44 -1.02
N SER A 196 12.78 -1.59 -2.10
CA SER A 196 11.50 -2.29 -2.11
C SER A 196 11.70 -3.78 -2.47
N TYR A 197 10.77 -4.66 -2.09
CA TYR A 197 10.90 -6.11 -2.33
C TYR A 197 9.62 -6.70 -2.93
N ASN A 198 9.76 -7.60 -3.91
CA ASN A 198 8.68 -8.48 -4.33
C ASN A 198 8.75 -9.78 -3.54
N ILE A 199 7.60 -10.27 -3.09
CA ILE A 199 7.46 -11.58 -2.46
C ILE A 199 6.51 -12.41 -3.30
N LYS A 200 6.94 -13.63 -3.67
CA LYS A 200 6.09 -14.61 -4.33
C LYS A 200 6.02 -15.90 -3.50
N ILE A 201 4.85 -16.14 -2.93
CA ILE A 201 4.50 -17.36 -2.20
C ILE A 201 4.33 -18.52 -3.19
N LYS A 202 4.77 -19.72 -2.78
CA LYS A 202 4.66 -20.95 -3.60
C LYS A 202 3.22 -21.29 -3.95
N LYS A 203 3.06 -22.05 -5.03
CA LYS A 203 1.76 -22.60 -5.45
C LYS A 203 1.14 -23.41 -4.29
N LYS A 204 -0.19 -23.25 -4.09
CA LYS A 204 -1.05 -23.88 -3.06
C LYS A 204 -1.08 -23.24 -1.67
N LYS A 205 -0.26 -22.22 -1.40
CA LYS A 205 -0.41 -21.35 -0.24
C LYS A 205 -0.65 -19.92 -0.71
N ASP A 206 -1.15 -19.08 0.18
CA ASP A 206 -1.36 -17.65 0.01
C ASP A 206 -1.41 -16.98 1.39
N LEU A 207 -1.19 -15.68 1.41
CA LEU A 207 -1.39 -14.84 2.58
C LEU A 207 -2.70 -14.07 2.34
N PHE A 208 -3.76 -14.47 3.04
CA PHE A 208 -5.11 -13.93 2.91
C PHE A 208 -5.59 -13.86 1.44
N GLY A 209 -5.46 -14.96 0.69
CA GLY A 209 -5.86 -15.04 -0.72
C GLY A 209 -4.76 -14.65 -1.71
N PHE A 210 -3.77 -13.84 -1.29
CA PHE A 210 -2.77 -13.29 -2.19
C PHE A 210 -1.43 -14.03 -2.19
N LYS A 211 -0.84 -14.17 -3.38
CA LYS A 211 0.43 -14.91 -3.59
C LYS A 211 1.61 -14.04 -3.96
N LYS A 212 1.35 -12.84 -4.45
CA LYS A 212 2.35 -11.95 -5.01
C LYS A 212 2.16 -10.57 -4.43
N LEU A 213 3.10 -10.18 -3.59
CA LEU A 213 3.06 -8.96 -2.81
C LEU A 213 4.26 -8.11 -3.18
N LYS A 214 4.09 -6.80 -3.15
CA LYS A 214 5.20 -5.83 -3.23
C LYS A 214 5.24 -5.06 -1.92
N LEU A 215 6.40 -5.11 -1.28
CA LEU A 215 6.73 -4.30 -0.12
C LEU A 215 7.42 -3.03 -0.59
N ARG A 216 6.72 -1.91 -0.49
CA ARG A 216 7.14 -0.59 -0.96
C ARG A 216 7.92 0.13 0.12
N SER A 217 9.09 0.66 -0.22
CA SER A 217 9.97 1.34 0.74
C SER A 217 9.46 2.71 1.17
N LEU A 218 8.56 3.33 0.41
CA LEU A 218 8.01 4.67 0.62
C LEU A 218 9.06 5.79 0.59
N VAL A 219 10.27 5.51 0.08
CA VAL A 219 11.42 6.42 0.13
C VAL A 219 11.21 7.72 -0.67
N GLY A 220 10.36 7.69 -1.69
CA GLY A 220 10.01 8.86 -2.50
C GLY A 220 8.99 9.80 -1.85
N ASP A 221 8.34 9.39 -0.76
CA ASP A 221 7.30 10.16 -0.08
C ASP A 221 7.72 10.47 1.36
N THR A 222 8.15 11.72 1.60
CA THR A 222 8.52 12.19 2.93
C THR A 222 7.37 12.19 3.93
N SER A 223 6.12 12.11 3.47
CA SER A 223 4.93 12.06 4.33
C SER A 223 4.51 10.63 4.71
N TYR A 224 5.00 9.61 4.00
CA TYR A 224 4.59 8.21 4.10
C TYR A 224 3.10 7.91 3.84
N VAL A 225 2.26 8.90 3.49
CA VAL A 225 0.80 8.74 3.39
C VAL A 225 0.23 8.93 1.99
N ARG A 226 0.98 9.46 1.01
CA ARG A 226 0.43 9.82 -0.31
C ARG A 226 -0.18 8.64 -1.04
N GLU A 227 0.56 7.54 -1.13
CA GLU A 227 0.11 6.35 -1.84
C GLU A 227 -1.13 5.74 -1.16
N GLN A 228 -1.16 5.69 0.18
CA GLN A 228 -2.33 5.25 0.94
C GLN A 228 -3.56 6.13 0.69
N ILE A 229 -3.39 7.45 0.67
CA ILE A 229 -4.48 8.39 0.36
C ILE A 229 -4.99 8.16 -1.05
N CYS A 230 -4.10 8.01 -2.03
CA CYS A 230 -4.47 7.74 -3.42
C CYS A 230 -5.31 6.47 -3.52
N TYR A 231 -4.82 5.32 -3.03
CA TYR A 231 -5.59 4.06 -3.05
C TYR A 231 -6.94 4.18 -2.33
N SER A 232 -7.00 4.94 -1.24
CA SER A 232 -8.26 5.17 -0.49
C SER A 232 -9.26 6.00 -1.29
N VAL A 233 -8.80 7.01 -2.04
CA VAL A 233 -9.62 7.81 -2.96
C VAL A 233 -10.09 6.95 -4.13
N ILE A 234 -9.21 6.16 -4.75
CA ILE A 234 -9.56 5.21 -5.82
C ILE A 234 -10.66 4.23 -5.36
N LYS A 235 -10.53 3.68 -4.15
CA LYS A 235 -11.54 2.80 -3.54
C LYS A 235 -12.87 3.52 -3.31
N SER A 236 -12.86 4.75 -2.79
CA SER A 236 -14.06 5.59 -2.60
C SER A 236 -14.79 5.91 -3.91
N LEU A 237 -14.04 6.01 -5.01
CA LEU A 237 -14.57 6.18 -6.37
C LEU A 237 -14.99 4.84 -7.00
N GLY A 238 -14.92 3.73 -6.28
CA GLY A 238 -15.41 2.43 -6.72
C GLY A 238 -14.66 1.87 -7.93
N MET A 239 -13.38 2.18 -8.08
CA MET A 239 -12.55 1.72 -9.19
C MET A 239 -11.71 0.50 -8.82
N PRO A 240 -11.37 -0.36 -9.80
CA PRO A 240 -10.48 -1.49 -9.57
C PRO A 240 -9.07 -1.01 -9.28
N ALA A 241 -8.48 -1.52 -8.21
CA ALA A 241 -7.09 -1.30 -7.86
C ALA A 241 -6.64 -2.33 -6.82
N SER A 242 -5.33 -2.53 -6.70
CA SER A 242 -4.77 -3.14 -5.49
C SER A 242 -5.12 -2.29 -4.27
N GLU A 243 -5.13 -2.92 -3.11
CA GLU A 243 -5.22 -2.19 -1.85
C GLU A 243 -3.84 -1.91 -1.27
N PHE A 244 -3.79 -1.01 -0.29
CA PHE A 244 -2.56 -0.62 0.39
C PHE A 244 -2.79 -0.67 1.91
N SER A 245 -1.79 -1.17 2.62
CA SER A 245 -1.67 -1.05 4.08
C SER A 245 -0.18 -0.96 4.45
N TYR A 246 0.11 -0.79 5.74
CA TYR A 246 1.48 -0.71 6.24
C TYR A 246 1.94 -2.03 6.85
N VAL A 247 3.25 -2.30 6.81
CA VAL A 247 3.87 -3.46 7.45
C VAL A 247 5.24 -3.10 8.01
N ARG A 248 5.56 -3.64 9.19
CA ARG A 248 6.92 -3.60 9.74
C ARG A 248 7.72 -4.75 9.16
N LEU A 249 8.87 -4.48 8.56
CA LEU A 249 9.66 -5.49 7.86
C LEU A 249 10.98 -5.78 8.56
N PHE A 250 11.30 -7.06 8.66
CA PHE A 250 12.55 -7.59 9.18
C PHE A 250 13.20 -8.50 8.13
N LEU A 251 14.53 -8.45 8.05
CA LEU A 251 15.37 -9.41 7.34
C LEU A 251 16.27 -10.12 8.34
N ASN A 252 16.17 -11.45 8.43
CA ASN A 252 16.94 -12.26 9.38
C ASN A 252 16.85 -11.76 10.83
N ASN A 253 15.63 -11.41 11.28
CA ASN A 253 15.35 -10.83 12.60
C ASN A 253 15.92 -9.42 12.84
N GLU A 254 16.57 -8.81 11.85
CA GLU A 254 17.02 -7.42 11.92
C GLU A 254 15.98 -6.52 11.27
N PRO A 255 15.58 -5.42 11.93
CA PRO A 255 14.57 -4.52 11.40
C PRO A 255 15.10 -3.72 10.22
N ILE A 256 14.31 -3.63 9.16
CA ILE A 256 14.59 -2.76 8.00
C ILE A 256 13.54 -1.66 7.81
N GLY A 257 12.49 -1.65 8.64
CA GLY A 257 11.66 -0.48 8.90
C GLY A 257 10.19 -0.61 8.49
N LEU A 258 9.57 0.55 8.23
CA LEU A 258 8.18 0.66 7.82
C LEU A 258 8.07 0.62 6.30
N PHE A 259 7.18 -0.24 5.80
CA PHE A 259 6.91 -0.44 4.39
C PHE A 259 5.42 -0.31 4.11
N GLY A 260 5.08 0.06 2.88
CA GLY A 260 3.76 -0.21 2.32
C GLY A 260 3.69 -1.65 1.82
N ILE A 261 2.54 -2.28 1.86
CA ILE A 261 2.26 -3.56 1.20
C ILE A 261 1.14 -3.36 0.19
N ILE A 262 1.32 -3.90 -1.01
CA ILE A 262 0.30 -3.97 -2.05
C ILE A 262 0.33 -5.35 -2.73
N GLU A 263 -0.77 -5.73 -3.35
CA GLU A 263 -0.78 -6.87 -4.27
C GLU A 263 -0.25 -6.45 -5.64
N THR A 264 0.53 -7.32 -6.29
CA THR A 264 1.09 -6.98 -7.61
C THR A 264 0.07 -7.20 -8.73
N PHE A 265 -0.12 -6.21 -9.59
CA PHE A 265 -0.93 -6.27 -10.82
C PHE A 265 -0.38 -7.28 -11.86
N GLN A 266 -0.64 -8.56 -11.64
CA GLN A 266 -0.28 -9.68 -12.52
C GLN A 266 -1.00 -10.95 -12.05
N ASP A 267 -1.06 -12.01 -12.87
CA ASP A 267 -1.71 -13.28 -12.49
C ASP A 267 -1.34 -13.72 -11.05
N PRO A 268 -2.28 -14.00 -10.13
CA PRO A 268 -3.72 -14.12 -10.35
C PRO A 268 -4.55 -12.85 -10.07
N TRP A 269 -3.96 -11.66 -9.94
CA TRP A 269 -4.67 -10.43 -9.54
C TRP A 269 -5.99 -10.16 -10.29
N PRO A 270 -6.11 -10.34 -11.63
CA PRO A 270 -7.41 -10.17 -12.28
C PRO A 270 -8.50 -11.14 -11.79
N ALA A 271 -8.14 -12.36 -11.41
CA ALA A 271 -9.10 -13.29 -10.79
C ALA A 271 -9.49 -12.81 -9.38
N ASP A 272 -8.52 -12.31 -8.63
CA ASP A 272 -8.73 -11.79 -7.27
C ASP A 272 -9.63 -10.54 -7.28
N GLU A 273 -9.54 -9.70 -8.32
CA GLU A 273 -10.30 -8.43 -8.45
C GLU A 273 -11.65 -8.57 -9.18
N PHE A 274 -11.73 -9.41 -10.22
CA PHE A 274 -12.89 -9.47 -11.12
C PHE A 274 -13.66 -10.80 -11.06
N SER A 275 -13.23 -11.78 -10.25
CA SER A 275 -13.85 -13.11 -10.24
C SER A 275 -13.85 -13.81 -8.87
N ASN A 276 -13.86 -13.05 -7.78
CA ASN A 276 -13.85 -13.55 -6.40
C ASN A 276 -12.74 -14.58 -6.14
N GLY A 277 -11.57 -14.39 -6.77
CA GLY A 277 -10.40 -15.26 -6.57
C GLY A 277 -10.55 -16.64 -7.18
N ASP A 278 -11.47 -16.80 -8.14
CA ASP A 278 -11.69 -18.06 -8.84
C ASP A 278 -10.38 -18.51 -9.51
N LYS A 279 -9.88 -19.68 -9.07
CA LYS A 279 -8.62 -20.26 -9.53
C LYS A 279 -8.73 -20.77 -10.97
N ASP A 280 -9.95 -20.98 -11.46
CA ASP A 280 -10.24 -21.44 -12.82
C ASP A 280 -10.64 -20.27 -13.75
N TYR A 281 -10.59 -19.02 -13.26
CA TYR A 281 -10.87 -17.83 -14.06
C TYR A 281 -9.91 -17.71 -15.24
N SER A 282 -10.46 -17.73 -16.45
CA SER A 282 -9.72 -17.45 -17.67
C SER A 282 -9.52 -15.95 -17.85
N SER A 283 -8.51 -15.41 -17.17
CA SER A 283 -8.16 -13.99 -17.23
C SER A 283 -7.97 -13.50 -18.67
N GLY A 284 -8.49 -12.31 -18.95
CA GLY A 284 -8.10 -11.53 -20.12
C GLY A 284 -6.71 -10.93 -19.97
N TYR A 285 -6.33 -10.09 -20.94
CA TYR A 285 -5.02 -9.44 -20.94
C TYR A 285 -4.98 -8.26 -19.99
N LEU A 286 -3.93 -8.19 -19.17
CA LEU A 286 -3.64 -7.01 -18.34
C LEU A 286 -2.40 -6.32 -18.90
N TYR A 287 -2.59 -5.22 -19.62
CA TYR A 287 -1.52 -4.41 -20.21
C TYR A 287 -1.06 -3.35 -19.21
N GLN A 288 0.24 -3.19 -19.01
CA GLN A 288 0.84 -2.08 -18.27
C GLN A 288 1.48 -1.11 -19.25
N GLY A 289 1.21 0.19 -19.11
CA GLY A 289 1.94 1.25 -19.80
C GLY A 289 3.22 1.65 -19.06
N HIS A 290 4.28 1.93 -19.81
CA HIS A 290 5.59 2.37 -19.31
C HIS A 290 6.03 3.66 -19.99
N ILE A 291 6.62 4.57 -19.20
CA ILE A 291 7.25 5.78 -19.75
C ILE A 291 8.42 5.45 -20.70
N MET A 292 9.16 4.36 -20.46
CA MET A 292 10.34 4.00 -21.25
C MET A 292 10.54 2.49 -21.37
N ALA A 293 10.97 2.04 -22.55
CA ALA A 293 11.50 0.71 -22.79
C ALA A 293 13.01 0.65 -22.47
N ALA A 294 13.43 -0.26 -21.58
CA ALA A 294 14.85 -0.45 -21.27
C ALA A 294 15.68 -0.94 -22.49
N GLU A 295 15.03 -1.58 -23.46
CA GLU A 295 15.68 -2.22 -24.61
C GLU A 295 15.73 -1.37 -25.89
N ASN A 296 15.16 -0.14 -25.90
CA ASN A 296 14.94 0.58 -27.16
C ASN A 296 15.30 2.10 -27.13
N PRO A 297 16.58 2.48 -27.00
CA PRO A 297 17.02 3.86 -27.22
C PRO A 297 17.37 4.13 -28.71
N PRO A 298 16.86 5.22 -29.35
CA PRO A 298 15.95 6.24 -28.82
C PRO A 298 14.48 5.79 -28.82
N MET A 299 13.69 6.33 -27.89
CA MET A 299 12.24 6.04 -27.78
C MET A 299 11.53 6.25 -29.11
N GLN A 300 11.01 5.17 -29.69
CA GLN A 300 10.29 5.20 -30.97
C GLN A 300 8.79 5.47 -30.74
N HIS A 301 8.25 4.99 -29.61
CA HIS A 301 6.85 5.07 -29.26
C HIS A 301 6.66 5.55 -27.81
N LEU A 302 5.41 5.86 -27.47
CA LEU A 302 4.97 6.15 -26.11
C LEU A 302 3.86 5.17 -25.75
N SER A 303 3.65 4.94 -24.45
CA SER A 303 2.47 4.21 -23.99
C SER A 303 1.24 5.14 -23.90
N ASP A 304 1.04 6.01 -24.90
CA ASP A 304 0.03 7.07 -24.91
C ASP A 304 -1.32 6.65 -25.51
N LEU A 305 -1.44 5.38 -25.92
CA LEU A 305 -2.59 4.78 -26.61
C LEU A 305 -2.79 5.29 -28.04
N SER A 306 -1.71 5.70 -28.71
CA SER A 306 -1.68 5.86 -30.16
C SER A 306 -1.91 4.53 -30.89
N TYR A 307 -2.52 4.62 -32.07
CA TYR A 307 -2.67 3.47 -32.96
C TYR A 307 -1.40 3.24 -33.78
N TYR A 308 -0.92 2.00 -33.79
CA TYR A 308 0.16 1.52 -34.66
C TYR A 308 -0.38 0.40 -35.55
N GLU A 309 -0.22 0.53 -36.86
CA GLU A 309 -0.70 -0.47 -37.83
C GLU A 309 0.07 -1.80 -37.69
N ASN A 310 1.36 -1.73 -37.39
CA ASN A 310 2.18 -2.90 -37.17
C ASN A 310 2.07 -3.38 -35.72
N LEU A 311 1.56 -4.60 -35.51
CA LEU A 311 1.33 -5.15 -34.18
C LEU A 311 2.61 -5.27 -33.35
N THR A 312 3.78 -5.47 -33.99
CA THR A 312 5.05 -5.57 -33.27
C THR A 312 5.42 -4.29 -32.53
N ASP A 313 4.91 -3.14 -32.95
CA ASP A 313 5.25 -1.83 -32.35
C ASP A 313 4.75 -1.74 -30.90
N TYR A 314 3.67 -2.45 -30.55
CA TYR A 314 3.19 -2.56 -29.16
C TYR A 314 4.10 -3.41 -28.26
N SER A 315 4.99 -4.21 -28.84
CA SER A 315 5.88 -5.12 -28.12
C SER A 315 7.30 -4.58 -27.93
N LEU A 316 7.52 -3.30 -28.23
CA LEU A 316 8.84 -2.65 -28.18
C LEU A 316 9.28 -2.20 -26.77
N GLY A 317 8.41 -2.38 -25.77
CA GLY A 317 8.70 -2.24 -24.34
C GLY A 317 7.89 -1.17 -23.62
N GLU A 318 7.24 -0.25 -24.34
CA GLU A 318 6.33 0.76 -23.80
C GLU A 318 5.05 0.13 -23.23
N TYR A 319 4.70 -1.07 -23.67
CA TYR A 319 3.63 -1.88 -23.09
C TYR A 319 4.15 -3.25 -22.66
N SER A 320 3.69 -3.73 -21.50
CA SER A 320 3.96 -5.11 -21.05
C SER A 320 2.69 -5.84 -20.67
N ILE A 321 2.56 -7.12 -21.03
CA ILE A 321 1.42 -7.95 -20.63
C ILE A 321 1.72 -8.66 -19.30
N LYS A 322 0.99 -8.31 -18.25
CA LYS A 322 1.19 -8.86 -16.90
C LYS A 322 0.31 -10.08 -16.58
N ALA A 323 -0.83 -10.20 -17.23
CA ALA A 323 -1.77 -11.31 -17.07
C ALA A 323 -2.39 -11.69 -18.42
N GLY A 324 -2.91 -12.92 -18.50
CA GLY A 324 -3.62 -13.43 -19.68
C GLY A 324 -2.85 -14.48 -20.50
N PRO A 325 -3.53 -15.11 -21.49
CA PRO A 325 -2.99 -16.23 -22.25
C PRO A 325 -1.90 -15.80 -23.23
N ASN A 326 -0.84 -16.60 -23.41
CA ASN A 326 0.25 -16.27 -24.35
C ASN A 326 0.90 -14.89 -24.12
N ARG A 327 0.92 -14.35 -22.89
CA ARG A 327 1.44 -13.01 -22.55
C ARG A 327 2.89 -12.69 -23.00
N THR A 328 3.65 -13.69 -23.44
CA THR A 328 5.02 -13.52 -23.96
C THR A 328 5.08 -13.43 -25.48
N LYS A 329 3.94 -13.47 -26.18
CA LYS A 329 3.87 -13.45 -27.64
C LYS A 329 3.21 -12.16 -28.13
N VAL A 330 3.62 -11.71 -29.31
CA VAL A 330 3.17 -10.46 -29.93
C VAL A 330 1.66 -10.45 -30.20
N GLU A 331 1.05 -11.62 -30.49
CA GLU A 331 -0.39 -11.74 -30.73
C GLU A 331 -1.21 -11.33 -29.50
N GLY A 332 -0.61 -11.39 -28.31
CA GLY A 332 -1.22 -10.92 -27.07
C GLY A 332 -1.55 -9.43 -27.06
N TYR A 333 -0.99 -8.62 -27.97
CA TYR A 333 -1.29 -7.18 -28.08
C TYR A 333 -2.48 -6.87 -29.01
N SER A 334 -3.08 -7.88 -29.65
CA SER A 334 -4.14 -7.63 -30.66
C SER A 334 -5.36 -6.89 -30.09
N ALA A 335 -5.75 -7.18 -28.84
CA ALA A 335 -6.87 -6.47 -28.20
C ALA A 335 -6.52 -5.00 -27.94
N LEU A 336 -5.29 -4.70 -27.49
CA LEU A 336 -4.80 -3.33 -27.33
C LEU A 336 -4.74 -2.58 -28.68
N GLN A 337 -4.24 -3.24 -29.73
CA GLN A 337 -4.22 -2.65 -31.08
C GLN A 337 -5.64 -2.36 -31.57
N ASN A 338 -6.59 -3.28 -31.40
CA ASN A 338 -7.98 -3.05 -31.78
C ASN A 338 -8.60 -1.87 -31.04
N PHE A 339 -8.33 -1.74 -29.73
CA PHE A 339 -8.81 -0.61 -28.93
C PHE A 339 -8.22 0.72 -29.41
N THR A 340 -6.90 0.82 -29.55
CA THR A 340 -6.26 2.05 -30.01
C THR A 340 -6.65 2.41 -31.45
N LYS A 341 -6.89 1.42 -32.32
CA LYS A 341 -7.46 1.62 -33.66
C LYS A 341 -8.84 2.26 -33.59
N PHE A 342 -9.73 1.74 -32.74
CA PHE A 342 -11.03 2.35 -32.50
C PHE A 342 -10.89 3.82 -32.07
N VAL A 343 -10.05 4.10 -31.06
CA VAL A 343 -9.77 5.48 -30.58
C VAL A 343 -9.28 6.39 -31.72
N HIS A 344 -8.45 5.87 -32.62
CA HIS A 344 -7.97 6.61 -33.79
C HIS A 344 -9.12 6.94 -34.77
N GLU A 345 -9.99 5.96 -35.04
CA GLU A 345 -11.04 6.01 -36.06
C GLU A 345 -12.35 6.69 -35.60
N VAL A 346 -12.57 6.90 -34.29
CA VAL A 346 -13.79 7.57 -33.80
C VAL A 346 -14.02 8.95 -34.46
N SER A 347 -15.28 9.23 -34.74
CA SER A 347 -15.75 10.42 -35.45
C SER A 347 -16.87 11.12 -34.67
N ASN A 348 -17.27 12.32 -35.07
CA ASN A 348 -18.34 13.06 -34.40
C ASN A 348 -19.72 12.35 -34.39
N THR A 349 -19.89 11.23 -35.10
CA THR A 349 -21.10 10.40 -35.08
C THR A 349 -20.96 9.14 -34.24
N THR A 350 -19.80 8.85 -33.67
CA THR A 350 -19.62 7.74 -32.73
C THR A 350 -20.51 7.98 -31.50
N SER A 351 -21.30 6.98 -31.14
CA SER A 351 -22.20 7.03 -30.00
C SER A 351 -21.53 6.57 -28.71
N GLU A 352 -22.14 6.87 -27.57
CA GLU A 352 -21.71 6.32 -26.27
C GLU A 352 -21.69 4.79 -26.26
N SER A 353 -22.67 4.14 -26.89
CA SER A 353 -22.71 2.67 -27.00
C SER A 353 -21.58 2.11 -27.85
N ASP A 354 -21.15 2.81 -28.90
CA ASP A 354 -19.99 2.37 -29.70
C ASP A 354 -18.71 2.42 -28.87
N TRP A 355 -18.56 3.43 -28.01
CA TRP A 355 -17.46 3.49 -27.05
C TRP A 355 -17.52 2.37 -26.03
N GLU A 356 -18.71 2.08 -25.51
CA GLU A 356 -18.93 1.04 -24.50
C GLU A 356 -18.56 -0.35 -25.02
N GLU A 357 -18.57 -0.61 -26.35
CA GLU A 357 -18.07 -1.88 -26.90
C GLU A 357 -16.57 -2.11 -26.68
N TYR A 358 -15.79 -1.03 -26.53
CA TYR A 358 -14.33 -1.08 -26.48
C TYR A 358 -13.74 -0.64 -25.13
N LEU A 359 -14.43 0.22 -24.40
CA LEU A 359 -13.98 0.81 -23.14
C LEU A 359 -15.14 0.80 -22.15
N ASP A 360 -14.88 0.39 -20.91
CA ASP A 360 -15.76 0.68 -19.79
C ASP A 360 -15.65 2.18 -19.53
N ASN A 361 -16.59 2.94 -20.09
CA ASN A 361 -16.54 4.39 -20.13
C ASN A 361 -16.51 4.98 -18.71
N GLU A 362 -17.18 4.32 -17.78
CA GLU A 362 -17.27 4.74 -16.40
C GLU A 362 -15.93 4.58 -15.66
N SER A 363 -15.22 3.47 -15.89
CA SER A 363 -13.86 3.25 -15.35
C SER A 363 -12.91 4.36 -15.78
N PHE A 364 -12.95 4.75 -17.06
CA PHE A 364 -12.07 5.78 -17.59
C PHE A 364 -12.46 7.18 -17.07
N LEU A 365 -13.76 7.50 -17.06
CA LEU A 365 -14.26 8.78 -16.53
C LEU A 365 -13.83 9.00 -15.07
N ARG A 366 -14.05 7.99 -14.21
CA ARG A 366 -13.68 8.03 -12.80
C ARG A 366 -12.16 8.14 -12.61
N ALA A 367 -11.39 7.42 -13.43
CA ALA A 367 -9.93 7.44 -13.35
C ALA A 367 -9.34 8.79 -13.74
N MET A 368 -9.88 9.46 -14.76
CA MET A 368 -9.42 10.79 -15.16
C MET A 368 -9.75 11.86 -14.10
N VAL A 369 -10.90 11.73 -13.41
CA VAL A 369 -11.19 12.58 -12.24
C VAL A 369 -10.17 12.36 -11.12
N ALA A 370 -9.82 11.10 -10.84
CA ALA A 370 -8.81 10.77 -9.84
C ALA A 370 -7.41 11.27 -10.22
N GLU A 371 -6.97 11.07 -11.46
CA GLU A 371 -5.69 11.59 -11.95
C GLU A 371 -5.61 13.12 -11.84
N ASN A 372 -6.71 13.83 -12.12
CA ASN A 372 -6.78 15.28 -11.98
C ASN A 372 -6.67 15.75 -10.52
N LEU A 373 -7.45 15.15 -9.62
CA LEU A 373 -7.51 15.52 -8.22
C LEU A 373 -6.24 15.15 -7.45
N LEU A 374 -5.69 13.97 -7.73
CA LEU A 374 -4.52 13.45 -7.02
C LEU A 374 -3.19 13.98 -7.59
N SER A 375 -3.21 14.79 -8.66
CA SER A 375 -2.01 15.18 -9.44
C SER A 375 -1.11 13.98 -9.74
N LEU A 376 -1.65 12.95 -10.40
CA LEU A 376 -0.86 11.78 -10.80
C LEU A 376 0.12 12.16 -11.92
N SER A 377 1.22 12.77 -11.52
CA SER A 377 2.19 13.39 -12.42
C SER A 377 3.05 12.37 -13.17
N ASP A 378 3.13 11.14 -12.65
CA ASP A 378 3.72 9.99 -13.35
C ASP A 378 2.63 9.04 -13.90
N GLY A 379 1.39 9.53 -14.05
CA GLY A 379 0.25 8.77 -14.57
C GLY A 379 0.13 8.83 -16.10
N TYR A 380 -0.97 8.31 -16.62
CA TYR A 380 -1.22 8.23 -18.06
C TYR A 380 -1.26 9.61 -18.72
N MET A 381 -2.04 10.55 -18.18
CA MET A 381 -2.20 11.86 -18.81
C MET A 381 -0.85 12.57 -18.98
N THR A 382 -0.03 12.58 -17.92
CA THR A 382 1.21 13.35 -17.89
C THR A 382 2.36 12.63 -18.60
N THR A 383 2.77 11.46 -18.12
CA THR A 383 4.00 10.77 -18.58
C THR A 383 3.73 9.51 -19.37
N THR A 384 2.47 9.14 -19.59
CA THR A 384 2.09 7.91 -20.29
C THR A 384 2.62 6.68 -19.55
N ASN A 385 2.44 6.67 -18.22
CA ASN A 385 3.02 5.67 -17.34
C ASN A 385 2.03 5.26 -16.23
N ASN A 386 2.39 4.25 -15.45
CA ASN A 386 1.72 3.84 -14.21
C ASN A 386 0.20 3.63 -14.33
N TYR A 387 -0.24 3.07 -15.45
CA TYR A 387 -1.62 2.61 -15.63
C TYR A 387 -1.67 1.20 -16.19
N TYR A 388 -2.82 0.57 -16.02
CA TYR A 388 -3.15 -0.70 -16.63
C TYR A 388 -4.44 -0.62 -17.44
N LEU A 389 -4.52 -1.44 -18.49
CA LEU A 389 -5.75 -1.76 -19.19
C LEU A 389 -6.02 -3.25 -19.04
N TYR A 390 -7.17 -3.60 -18.48
CA TYR A 390 -7.64 -4.97 -18.44
C TYR A 390 -8.64 -5.21 -19.57
N SER A 391 -8.32 -6.11 -20.49
CA SER A 391 -9.25 -6.57 -21.51
C SER A 391 -10.20 -7.58 -20.89
N ASN A 392 -11.43 -7.16 -20.60
CA ASN A 392 -12.41 -7.95 -19.86
C ASN A 392 -12.98 -9.10 -20.70
N PRO A 393 -12.65 -10.37 -20.38
CA PRO A 393 -13.12 -11.52 -21.16
C PRO A 393 -14.64 -11.75 -21.02
N LEU A 394 -15.27 -11.20 -19.97
CA LEU A 394 -16.72 -11.31 -19.74
C LEU A 394 -17.53 -10.29 -20.58
N LYS A 395 -16.85 -9.34 -21.21
CA LYS A 395 -17.44 -8.25 -22.01
C LYS A 395 -16.74 -8.15 -23.37
N ASN A 396 -16.49 -9.28 -24.03
CA ASN A 396 -15.91 -9.37 -25.37
C ASN A 396 -14.58 -8.59 -25.55
N GLY A 397 -13.79 -8.45 -24.47
CA GLY A 397 -12.50 -7.76 -24.51
C GLY A 397 -12.55 -6.26 -24.27
N GLN A 398 -13.70 -5.69 -23.89
CA GLN A 398 -13.86 -4.31 -23.41
C GLN A 398 -12.75 -3.95 -22.42
N MET A 399 -12.10 -2.80 -22.61
CA MET A 399 -11.00 -2.35 -21.76
C MET A 399 -11.54 -1.72 -20.47
N ILE A 400 -10.98 -2.11 -19.33
CA ILE A 400 -11.19 -1.45 -18.04
C ILE A 400 -9.90 -0.72 -17.67
N TYR A 401 -10.00 0.57 -17.37
CA TYR A 401 -8.86 1.37 -16.95
C TYR A 401 -8.57 1.17 -15.45
N ILE A 402 -7.30 0.98 -15.10
CA ILE A 402 -6.85 0.74 -13.73
C ILE A 402 -5.66 1.67 -13.43
N PRO A 403 -5.80 2.64 -12.52
CA PRO A 403 -4.68 3.46 -12.07
C PRO A 403 -3.72 2.64 -11.18
N SER A 404 -2.44 2.98 -11.20
CA SER A 404 -1.43 2.28 -10.40
C SER A 404 -0.27 3.19 -10.02
N ASP A 405 0.60 2.73 -9.13
CA ASP A 405 1.89 3.35 -8.79
C ASP A 405 1.80 4.89 -8.57
N MET A 406 1.04 5.28 -7.54
CA MET A 406 0.60 6.67 -7.31
C MET A 406 1.44 7.40 -6.25
N ASP A 407 2.74 7.11 -6.17
CA ASP A 407 3.64 7.71 -5.18
C ASP A 407 4.03 9.16 -5.53
N THR A 408 4.06 9.51 -6.81
CA THR A 408 4.32 10.87 -7.29
C THR A 408 3.02 11.65 -7.49
N SER A 409 2.43 12.03 -6.36
CA SER A 409 1.09 12.61 -6.25
C SER A 409 1.00 13.68 -5.16
N LEU A 410 -0.14 14.38 -5.08
CA LEU A 410 -0.53 15.26 -3.97
C LEU A 410 0.58 16.28 -3.61
N GLY A 411 0.96 17.11 -4.58
CA GLY A 411 1.94 18.18 -4.37
C GLY A 411 3.40 17.77 -4.59
N ILE A 412 3.65 16.56 -5.12
CA ILE A 412 4.91 16.16 -5.73
C ILE A 412 4.64 15.91 -7.22
N ALA A 413 5.40 16.56 -8.10
CA ALA A 413 5.26 16.31 -9.53
C ALA A 413 6.60 16.20 -10.28
N ILE A 414 6.58 15.41 -11.36
CA ILE A 414 7.68 15.30 -12.31
C ILE A 414 7.73 16.50 -13.27
N PHE A 415 6.56 16.94 -13.74
CA PHE A 415 6.37 18.03 -14.68
C PHE A 415 5.15 18.85 -14.27
N GLU A 416 5.16 20.16 -14.55
CA GLU A 416 3.96 20.99 -14.64
C GLU A 416 3.02 20.97 -13.41
N LEU A 417 3.58 21.04 -12.18
CA LEU A 417 2.78 21.04 -10.95
C LEU A 417 1.73 22.15 -10.94
N ASP A 418 2.12 23.36 -11.36
CA ASP A 418 1.24 24.53 -11.43
C ASP A 418 -0.02 24.25 -12.26
N LEU A 419 0.12 23.57 -13.41
CA LEU A 419 -1.00 23.22 -14.28
C LEU A 419 -1.93 22.19 -13.63
N MET A 420 -1.37 21.24 -12.86
CA MET A 420 -2.12 20.23 -12.13
C MET A 420 -2.87 20.79 -10.92
N GLN A 421 -2.40 21.89 -10.34
CA GLN A 421 -3.06 22.57 -9.21
C GLN A 421 -4.22 23.47 -9.63
N THR A 422 -4.29 23.86 -10.91
CA THR A 422 -5.39 24.71 -11.39
C THR A 422 -6.76 24.04 -11.25
N GLY A 423 -7.80 24.88 -11.12
CA GLY A 423 -9.19 24.43 -11.18
C GLY A 423 -9.70 24.20 -12.60
N ASN A 424 -9.04 24.81 -13.60
CA ASN A 424 -9.39 24.61 -14.99
C ASN A 424 -8.87 23.25 -15.46
N TYR A 425 -9.74 22.24 -15.37
CA TYR A 425 -9.40 20.86 -15.71
C TYR A 425 -8.80 20.70 -17.12
N THR A 426 -9.14 21.56 -18.08
CA THR A 426 -8.61 21.52 -19.46
C THR A 426 -7.12 21.85 -19.56
N GLN A 427 -6.54 22.45 -18.51
CA GLN A 427 -5.11 22.75 -18.42
C GLN A 427 -4.29 21.57 -17.89
N PHE A 428 -4.93 20.52 -17.36
CA PHE A 428 -4.20 19.36 -16.86
C PHE A 428 -3.36 18.74 -17.99
N PRO A 429 -2.04 18.55 -17.80
CA PRO A 429 -1.15 18.04 -18.84
C PRO A 429 -1.63 16.69 -19.38
N GLY A 430 -1.91 16.63 -20.68
CA GLY A 430 -2.33 15.41 -21.38
C GLY A 430 -3.82 15.32 -21.67
N LEU A 431 -4.68 16.03 -20.95
CA LEU A 431 -6.14 15.92 -21.14
C LEU A 431 -6.56 16.30 -22.57
N THR A 432 -5.95 17.33 -23.14
CA THR A 432 -6.37 17.90 -24.44
C THR A 432 -5.56 17.39 -25.63
N PHE A 433 -4.50 16.61 -25.40
CA PHE A 433 -3.60 16.18 -26.48
C PHE A 433 -3.27 14.69 -26.49
N ARG A 434 -3.47 13.91 -25.42
CA ARG A 434 -3.30 12.45 -25.47
C ARG A 434 -4.39 11.83 -26.37
N PRO A 435 -4.07 10.81 -27.18
CA PRO A 435 -5.02 10.23 -28.13
C PRO A 435 -6.39 9.89 -27.52
N LEU A 436 -6.41 9.15 -26.41
CA LEU A 436 -7.66 8.72 -25.78
C LEU A 436 -8.41 9.89 -25.12
N THR A 437 -7.78 10.66 -24.23
CA THR A 437 -8.46 11.78 -23.54
C THR A 437 -8.99 12.82 -24.50
N LYS A 438 -8.20 13.22 -25.49
CA LYS A 438 -8.60 14.22 -26.49
C LYS A 438 -9.82 13.77 -27.28
N LYS A 439 -9.87 12.51 -27.69
CA LYS A 439 -11.00 11.96 -28.45
C LYS A 439 -12.21 11.75 -27.55
N PHE A 440 -12.03 11.13 -26.38
CA PHE A 440 -13.11 10.84 -25.43
C PHE A 440 -13.80 12.12 -24.94
N PHE A 441 -13.05 13.12 -24.49
CA PHE A 441 -13.65 14.37 -23.99
C PHE A 441 -14.05 15.36 -25.09
N SER A 442 -13.93 15.00 -26.38
CA SER A 442 -14.52 15.79 -27.47
C SER A 442 -16.04 15.62 -27.58
N TYR A 443 -16.60 14.60 -26.94
CA TYR A 443 -18.04 14.35 -26.90
C TYR A 443 -18.67 15.00 -25.66
N GLU A 444 -19.78 15.70 -25.86
CA GLU A 444 -20.51 16.37 -24.77
C GLU A 444 -21.04 15.38 -23.72
N TYR A 445 -21.50 14.21 -24.18
CA TYR A 445 -22.00 13.16 -23.28
C TYR A 445 -20.91 12.52 -22.41
N PHE A 446 -19.63 12.81 -22.62
CA PHE A 446 -18.54 12.44 -21.71
C PHE A 446 -17.96 13.62 -20.95
N SER A 447 -17.76 14.76 -21.63
CA SER A 447 -17.19 15.95 -20.99
C SER A 447 -18.13 16.61 -19.98
N THR A 448 -19.45 16.53 -20.15
CA THR A 448 -20.41 17.04 -19.17
C THR A 448 -20.40 16.19 -17.89
N PRO A 449 -20.59 14.85 -17.93
CA PRO A 449 -20.48 14.01 -16.74
C PRO A 449 -19.12 14.09 -16.04
N TYR A 450 -18.02 14.26 -16.79
CA TYR A 450 -16.69 14.43 -16.20
C TYR A 450 -16.61 15.67 -15.32
N GLN A 451 -17.12 16.81 -15.81
CA GLN A 451 -17.09 18.08 -15.07
C GLN A 451 -17.97 18.03 -13.83
N GLU A 452 -19.16 17.44 -13.95
CA GLU A 452 -20.07 17.22 -12.82
C GLU A 452 -19.43 16.32 -11.78
N LEU A 453 -18.82 15.20 -12.22
CA LEU A 453 -18.16 14.26 -11.33
C LEU A 453 -16.95 14.88 -10.64
N LEU A 454 -16.09 15.61 -11.37
CA LEU A 454 -14.95 16.32 -10.80
C LEU A 454 -15.40 17.28 -9.69
N LEU A 455 -16.46 18.05 -9.94
CA LEU A 455 -17.00 18.98 -8.95
C LEU A 455 -17.60 18.26 -7.74
N ASN A 456 -18.38 17.21 -7.95
CA ASN A 456 -19.04 16.48 -6.87
C ASN A 456 -18.03 15.75 -5.99
N VAL A 457 -17.06 15.04 -6.59
CA VAL A 457 -15.98 14.39 -5.85
C VAL A 457 -15.14 15.41 -5.07
N THR A 458 -14.91 16.61 -5.63
CA THR A 458 -14.25 17.70 -4.90
C THR A 458 -15.01 18.09 -3.64
N LYS A 459 -16.34 18.20 -3.71
CA LYS A 459 -17.17 18.60 -2.57
C LYS A 459 -17.29 17.50 -1.51
N GLU A 460 -17.49 16.26 -1.96
CA GLU A 460 -17.89 15.13 -1.10
C GLU A 460 -16.70 14.35 -0.53
N LEU A 461 -15.56 14.37 -1.21
CA LEU A 461 -14.38 13.58 -0.84
C LEU A 461 -13.11 14.39 -0.83
N PHE A 462 -12.74 15.04 -1.94
CA PHE A 462 -11.48 15.79 -2.07
C PHE A 462 -11.56 17.19 -1.42
N ASN A 463 -11.98 17.17 -0.17
CA ASN A 463 -12.36 18.31 0.65
C ASN A 463 -11.56 18.26 1.96
N PRO A 464 -10.91 19.37 2.40
CA PRO A 464 -10.15 19.41 3.64
C PRO A 464 -10.92 18.90 4.87
N ASN A 465 -12.22 19.18 4.97
CA ASN A 465 -13.05 18.73 6.10
C ASN A 465 -13.28 17.21 6.11
N VAL A 466 -13.04 16.52 4.98
CA VAL A 466 -13.19 15.07 4.82
C VAL A 466 -11.84 14.36 4.85
N LEU A 467 -10.86 14.83 4.07
CA LEU A 467 -9.55 14.18 3.96
C LEU A 467 -8.62 14.49 5.15
N ASN A 468 -8.62 15.71 5.70
CA ASN A 468 -7.64 16.06 6.74
C ASN A 468 -7.80 15.22 8.03
N PRO A 469 -9.03 14.89 8.50
CA PRO A 469 -9.20 13.95 9.61
C PRO A 469 -8.58 12.56 9.31
N TYR A 470 -8.84 12.00 8.12
CA TYR A 470 -8.23 10.74 7.70
C TYR A 470 -6.70 10.81 7.67
N ILE A 471 -6.14 11.86 7.08
CA ILE A 471 -4.69 12.08 7.01
C ILE A 471 -4.08 12.22 8.41
N THR A 472 -4.78 12.92 9.30
CA THR A 472 -4.34 13.09 10.70
C THR A 472 -4.30 11.74 11.42
N ASP A 473 -5.32 10.90 11.25
CA ASP A 473 -5.35 9.58 11.85
C ASP A 473 -4.27 8.65 11.28
N LEU A 474 -4.02 8.69 9.96
CA LEU A 474 -2.90 7.97 9.33
C LEU A 474 -1.56 8.41 9.91
N LYS A 475 -1.30 9.73 9.97
CA LYS A 475 -0.07 10.30 10.55
C LYS A 475 0.10 9.86 12.01
N ASN A 476 -0.97 9.90 12.80
CA ASN A 476 -0.95 9.42 14.18
C ASN A 476 -0.61 7.93 14.27
N MET A 477 -1.21 7.11 13.41
CA MET A 477 -0.99 5.67 13.35
C MET A 477 0.47 5.33 13.05
N ILE A 478 1.08 5.98 12.06
CA ILE A 478 2.43 5.61 11.58
C ILE A 478 3.57 6.43 12.19
N SER A 479 3.32 7.53 12.90
CA SER A 479 4.37 8.45 13.41
C SER A 479 5.54 7.73 14.09
N ARG A 480 5.25 6.85 15.05
CA ARG A 480 6.27 6.09 15.78
C ARG A 480 6.98 5.05 14.91
N ASP A 481 6.32 4.52 13.89
CA ASP A 481 6.93 3.65 12.88
C ASP A 481 7.88 4.41 11.97
N VAL A 482 7.51 5.63 11.57
CA VAL A 482 8.34 6.52 10.74
C VAL A 482 9.58 6.96 11.51
N ASP A 483 9.42 7.42 12.75
CA ASP A 483 10.56 7.81 13.60
C ASP A 483 11.54 6.64 13.77
N TRP A 484 11.02 5.43 13.97
CA TRP A 484 11.82 4.22 14.04
C TRP A 484 12.51 3.90 12.70
N ASP A 485 11.78 3.92 11.59
CA ASP A 485 12.31 3.67 10.26
C ASP A 485 13.51 4.55 9.90
N LEU A 486 13.42 5.84 10.24
CA LEU A 486 14.46 6.83 9.96
C LEU A 486 15.76 6.58 10.72
N THR A 487 15.74 5.79 11.79
CA THR A 487 16.94 5.43 12.58
C THR A 487 17.66 4.18 12.06
N LEU A 488 17.03 3.41 11.17
CA LEU A 488 17.52 2.09 10.78
C LEU A 488 18.58 2.15 9.68
N PRO A 489 19.53 1.19 9.67
CA PRO A 489 20.46 1.04 8.56
C PRO A 489 19.68 0.71 7.28
N ARG A 490 20.14 1.27 6.16
CA ARG A 490 19.54 1.03 4.85
C ARG A 490 20.15 -0.21 4.20
N ALA A 491 19.30 -1.04 3.61
CA ALA A 491 19.67 -2.35 3.08
C ALA A 491 20.41 -2.24 1.74
N GLY A 492 20.10 -1.23 0.93
CA GLY A 492 20.76 -0.92 -0.33
C GLY A 492 21.83 0.17 -0.18
N LYS A 493 22.38 0.58 -1.32
CA LYS A 493 23.35 1.68 -1.43
C LYS A 493 22.73 2.81 -2.23
N PRO A 494 22.89 4.08 -1.82
CA PRO A 494 22.45 5.19 -2.66
C PRO A 494 23.35 5.22 -3.90
N LEU A 495 22.78 4.96 -5.07
CA LEU A 495 23.54 4.98 -6.33
C LEU A 495 23.63 6.40 -6.91
N TYR A 496 22.75 7.29 -6.45
CA TYR A 496 22.83 8.72 -6.71
C TYR A 496 22.73 9.49 -5.39
N SER A 497 23.56 10.52 -5.21
CA SER A 497 23.45 11.47 -4.08
C SER A 497 22.23 12.39 -4.21
N THR A 498 21.70 12.50 -5.43
CA THR A 498 20.53 13.30 -5.84
C THR A 498 19.89 12.57 -7.02
N LEU A 499 18.56 12.46 -7.06
CA LEU A 499 17.85 11.96 -8.26
C LEU A 499 18.43 12.63 -9.52
N PRO A 500 18.70 11.88 -10.60
CA PRO A 500 19.17 12.50 -11.83
C PRO A 500 18.17 13.58 -12.27
N THR A 501 18.61 14.84 -12.26
CA THR A 501 17.79 16.02 -12.59
C THR A 501 17.48 16.12 -14.08
N THR A 502 17.97 15.17 -14.88
CA THR A 502 17.77 15.13 -16.33
C THR A 502 17.64 13.68 -16.78
N MET A 503 16.41 13.26 -17.08
CA MET A 503 16.23 12.32 -18.18
C MET A 503 16.55 13.09 -19.47
N GLY A 504 17.23 12.47 -20.45
CA GLY A 504 17.50 13.11 -21.75
C GLY A 504 16.22 13.60 -22.44
N SER A 505 16.36 14.41 -23.51
CA SER A 505 15.28 15.11 -24.23
C SER A 505 13.90 14.43 -24.21
N THR A 506 13.10 14.86 -23.26
CA THR A 506 11.70 14.51 -22.95
C THR A 506 10.70 15.35 -23.76
N SER A 507 11.19 16.14 -24.73
CA SER A 507 10.36 16.99 -25.60
C SER A 507 9.37 16.23 -26.47
N SER A 508 9.49 14.90 -26.57
CA SER A 508 8.53 14.04 -27.28
C SER A 508 7.25 13.77 -26.49
N TYR A 509 7.25 13.93 -25.16
CA TYR A 509 6.05 13.67 -24.35
C TYR A 509 5.00 14.77 -24.47
N PHE A 510 5.44 16.00 -24.74
CA PHE A 510 4.61 17.19 -24.66
C PHE A 510 4.68 18.00 -25.96
N PRO A 511 3.57 18.62 -26.40
CA PRO A 511 3.63 19.61 -27.46
C PRO A 511 4.52 20.81 -27.07
N PRO A 512 5.00 21.61 -28.04
CA PRO A 512 5.78 22.83 -27.75
C PRO A 512 5.04 23.78 -26.81
N GLY A 513 5.74 24.32 -25.81
CA GLY A 513 5.21 25.31 -24.85
C GLY A 513 5.01 24.78 -23.43
N LEU A 514 5.12 23.46 -23.21
CA LEU A 514 5.19 22.86 -21.87
C LEU A 514 6.65 22.66 -21.44
N LEU A 515 6.89 22.77 -20.13
CA LEU A 515 8.11 22.34 -19.46
C LEU A 515 8.33 20.87 -19.76
N SER A 516 9.38 20.63 -20.56
CA SER A 516 9.84 19.27 -20.85
C SER A 516 10.98 18.89 -19.93
N ASN A 517 11.72 19.82 -19.32
CA ASN A 517 12.81 19.46 -18.41
C ASN A 517 12.27 18.81 -17.13
N PHE A 518 12.89 17.71 -16.71
CA PHE A 518 12.57 17.05 -15.45
C PHE A 518 12.86 18.04 -14.31
N SER A 519 11.83 18.39 -13.55
CA SER A 519 12.00 19.19 -12.35
C SER A 519 11.07 18.60 -11.31
N THR A 520 11.63 17.97 -10.27
CA THR A 520 10.84 17.65 -9.07
C THR A 520 10.40 18.97 -8.46
N GLN A 521 9.19 19.40 -8.77
CA GLN A 521 8.57 20.58 -8.19
C GLN A 521 7.72 20.15 -7.00
N GLY A 522 7.96 20.81 -5.87
CA GLY A 522 7.17 20.66 -4.65
C GLY A 522 7.50 19.42 -3.81
N ALA A 523 7.70 19.65 -2.51
CA ALA A 523 7.34 18.71 -1.46
C ALA A 523 6.29 19.43 -0.62
N GLU A 524 5.22 19.88 -1.26
CA GLU A 524 4.12 20.58 -0.57
C GLU A 524 3.55 19.66 0.51
N ASP A 525 3.04 20.25 1.59
CA ASP A 525 2.28 19.46 2.56
C ASP A 525 1.00 18.95 1.89
N VAL A 526 0.66 17.69 2.16
CA VAL A 526 -0.49 17.02 1.52
C VAL A 526 -1.80 17.78 1.81
N ASN A 527 -1.97 18.35 3.01
CA ASN A 527 -3.18 19.11 3.34
C ASN A 527 -3.22 20.47 2.61
N GLU A 528 -2.06 21.09 2.40
CA GLU A 528 -1.94 22.33 1.62
C GLU A 528 -2.30 22.09 0.15
N TYR A 529 -1.81 21.00 -0.44
CA TYR A 529 -2.19 20.60 -1.80
C TYR A 529 -3.70 20.38 -1.93
N ILE A 530 -4.30 19.60 -1.01
CA ILE A 530 -5.75 19.32 -1.03
C ILE A 530 -6.54 20.63 -0.94
N SER A 531 -6.17 21.52 -0.02
CA SER A 531 -6.85 22.80 0.18
C SER A 531 -6.74 23.71 -1.04
N THR A 532 -5.56 23.76 -1.66
CA THR A 532 -5.28 24.57 -2.85
C THR A 532 -6.08 24.06 -4.05
N LYS A 533 -5.97 22.76 -4.34
CA LYS A 533 -6.63 22.13 -5.49
C LYS A 533 -8.14 22.15 -5.38
N SER A 534 -8.71 21.83 -4.20
CA SER A 534 -10.16 21.85 -4.01
C SER A 534 -10.73 23.27 -4.17
N SER A 535 -10.07 24.27 -3.57
CA SER A 535 -10.45 25.67 -3.71
C SER A 535 -10.37 26.15 -5.15
N ALA A 536 -9.31 25.77 -5.88
CA ALA A 536 -9.14 26.13 -7.28
C ALA A 536 -10.29 25.58 -8.14
N ILE A 537 -10.67 24.30 -7.96
CA ILE A 537 -11.80 23.68 -8.68
C ILE A 537 -13.12 24.39 -8.34
N LEU A 538 -13.41 24.61 -7.06
CA LEU A 538 -14.66 25.27 -6.65
C LEU A 538 -14.77 26.67 -7.26
N ASN A 539 -13.68 27.44 -7.25
CA ASN A 539 -13.62 28.76 -7.87
C ASN A 539 -13.86 28.69 -9.39
N PHE A 540 -13.25 27.71 -10.08
CA PHE A 540 -13.46 27.52 -11.52
C PHE A 540 -14.94 27.27 -11.87
N TYR A 541 -15.66 26.54 -11.02
CA TYR A 541 -17.11 26.29 -11.18
C TYR A 541 -18.02 27.30 -10.47
N ASN A 542 -17.49 28.46 -10.05
CA ASN A 542 -18.22 29.51 -9.33
C ASN A 542 -18.98 28.99 -8.09
N GLN A 543 -18.40 28.02 -7.38
CA GLN A 543 -18.94 27.48 -6.13
C GLN A 543 -18.26 28.16 -4.93
N THR A 544 -18.93 28.16 -3.78
CA THR A 544 -18.34 28.65 -2.53
C THR A 544 -17.21 27.73 -2.08
N SER A 545 -16.12 28.30 -1.55
CA SER A 545 -15.04 27.55 -0.90
C SER A 545 -15.56 26.76 0.29
N ILE A 546 -14.95 25.60 0.57
CA ILE A 546 -15.36 24.67 1.65
C ILE A 546 -14.46 24.82 2.87
#